data_AF-A0A6L5ZLA1-F1
#
_entry.id   AF-A0A6L5ZLA1-F1
#
_cell.length_a   1.000
_cell.length_b   1.000
_cell.length_c   1.000
_cell.angle_alpha   90.00
_cell.angle_beta   90.00
_cell.angle_gamma   90.00
#
_symmetry.space_group_name_H-M   'P 1'
#
loop_
_entity.id
_entity.type
_entity.pdbx_description
1 polymer ?
#
loop_
_entity_poly.entity_id
_entity_poly.type
_entity_poly.pdbx_seq_one_letter_code
_entity_poly.pdbx_strand_id
1 'polypeptide(L)' 'DGTHVIEPIPQAKDPDMVADRAVQLATGKVTSVTGVIIDMPTESICVHGDRPNAPEVAKAVHERLIAEGYVISSAFTR' A
#
# COMPACT_ATOMS: atom_id res chain seq x y z
N ASP A 1 -11.58 10.22 7.29
CA ASP A 1 -12.49 9.28 7.97
C ASP A 1 -12.04 7.82 7.82
N GLY A 2 -11.01 7.53 7.02
CA GLY A 2 -10.50 6.17 6.84
C GLY A 2 -11.22 5.38 5.74
N THR A 3 -12.17 6.00 5.04
CA THR A 3 -12.86 5.36 3.91
C THR A 3 -12.03 5.45 2.63
N HIS A 4 -12.20 4.47 1.74
CA HIS A 4 -11.50 4.43 0.46
C HIS A 4 -12.08 5.46 -0.52
N VAL A 5 -11.21 6.20 -1.20
CA VAL A 5 -11.59 6.98 -2.38
C VAL A 5 -11.79 6.01 -3.54
N ILE A 6 -13.01 5.95 -4.07
CA ILE A 6 -13.36 5.05 -5.17
C ILE A 6 -12.97 5.68 -6.51
N GLU A 7 -12.11 5.00 -7.26
CA GLU A 7 -11.79 5.31 -8.66
C GLU A 7 -12.52 4.31 -9.56
N PRO A 8 -13.64 4.66 -10.22
CA PRO A 8 -14.41 3.71 -11.03
C PRO A 8 -13.63 3.12 -12.20
N ILE A 9 -12.64 3.86 -12.71
CA ILE A 9 -11.75 3.44 -13.78
C ILE A 9 -10.31 3.63 -13.29
N PRO A 10 -9.68 2.61 -12.70
CA PRO A 10 -8.37 2.74 -12.08
C PRO A 10 -7.29 3.02 -13.13
N GLN A 11 -6.66 4.19 -13.01
CA GLN A 11 -5.54 4.60 -13.88
C GLN A 11 -4.21 4.09 -13.34
N ALA A 12 -3.15 4.20 -14.14
CA ALA A 12 -1.80 3.93 -13.66
C ALA A 12 -1.45 4.84 -12.46
N LYS A 13 -0.66 4.31 -11.52
CA LYS A 13 -0.18 5.04 -10.34
C LYS A 13 1.33 5.03 -10.30
N ASP A 14 1.92 6.10 -9.79
CA ASP A 14 3.35 6.14 -9.49
C ASP A 14 3.72 5.00 -8.50
N PRO A 15 4.55 4.03 -8.90
CA PRO A 15 4.94 2.91 -8.05
C PRO A 15 5.62 3.36 -6.75
N ASP A 16 6.46 4.40 -6.78
CA ASP A 16 7.21 4.86 -5.61
C ASP A 16 6.26 5.48 -4.58
N MET A 17 5.31 6.30 -5.04
CA MET A 17 4.27 6.88 -4.18
C MET A 17 3.41 5.79 -3.49
N VAL A 18 3.11 4.69 -4.20
CA VAL A 18 2.35 3.58 -3.60
C VAL A 18 3.22 2.80 -2.61
N ALA A 19 4.48 2.56 -2.94
CA ALA A 19 5.45 1.88 -2.08
C ALA A 19 5.66 2.62 -0.76
N ASP A 20 5.86 3.94 -0.80
CA ASP A 20 6.02 4.77 0.41
C ASP A 20 4.75 4.74 1.27
N ARG A 21 3.57 4.67 0.65
CA ARG A 21 2.30 4.51 1.37
C ARG A 21 2.16 3.12 2.02
N ALA A 22 2.68 2.08 1.40
CA ALA A 22 2.72 0.74 2.00
C ALA A 22 3.60 0.73 3.27
N VAL A 23 4.71 1.45 3.27
CA VAL A 23 5.55 1.63 4.48
C VAL A 23 4.77 2.36 5.58
N GLN A 24 4.05 3.44 5.24
CA GLN A 24 3.21 4.11 6.23
C GLN A 24 2.21 3.14 6.86
N LEU A 25 1.48 2.36 6.03
CA LEU A 25 0.52 1.37 6.50
C LEU A 25 1.18 0.33 7.41
N ALA A 26 2.38 -0.15 7.07
CA ALA A 26 3.14 -1.07 7.92
C ALA A 26 3.54 -0.48 9.29
N THR A 27 3.52 0.86 9.44
CA THR A 27 3.68 1.55 10.74
C THR A 27 2.36 1.79 11.48
N GLY A 28 1.22 1.37 10.92
CA GLY A 28 -0.10 1.49 11.54
C GLY A 28 -0.82 2.82 11.29
N LYS A 29 -0.43 3.58 10.25
CA LYS A 29 -1.04 4.89 9.91
C LYS A 29 -0.93 5.20 8.43
N VAL A 30 -1.72 6.13 7.93
CA VAL A 30 -1.65 6.55 6.53
C VAL A 30 -2.05 8.01 6.34
N THR A 31 -1.39 8.69 5.40
CA THR A 31 -1.77 10.05 5.00
C THR A 31 -2.88 10.00 3.96
N SER A 32 -4.02 10.64 4.27
CA SER A 32 -5.17 10.78 3.38
C SER A 32 -4.87 11.67 2.16
N VAL A 33 -5.79 11.68 1.19
CA VAL A 33 -5.73 12.60 0.04
C VAL A 33 -5.87 14.07 0.42
N THR A 34 -6.37 14.37 1.62
CA THR A 34 -6.47 15.72 2.18
C THR A 34 -5.30 16.09 3.10
N GLY A 35 -4.29 15.22 3.22
CA GLY A 35 -3.12 15.44 4.07
C GLY A 35 -3.30 15.10 5.55
N VAL A 36 -4.45 14.54 5.94
CA VAL A 36 -4.72 14.15 7.33
C VAL A 36 -4.12 12.77 7.59
N ILE A 37 -3.41 12.62 8.71
CA ILE A 37 -2.94 11.31 9.18
C ILE A 37 -4.11 10.56 9.81
N ILE A 38 -4.31 9.33 9.37
CA ILE A 38 -5.34 8.42 9.85
C ILE A 38 -4.65 7.23 10.53
N ASP A 39 -5.05 6.92 11.76
CA ASP A 39 -4.63 5.68 12.43
C ASP A 39 -5.25 4.47 11.73
N MET A 40 -4.41 3.49 11.38
CA MET A 40 -4.78 2.34 10.56
C MET A 40 -3.99 1.10 10.98
N PRO A 41 -4.37 0.42 12.07
CA PRO A 41 -3.75 -0.84 12.46
C PRO A 41 -3.82 -1.85 11.31
N THR A 42 -2.66 -2.23 10.77
CA THR A 42 -2.56 -3.01 9.53
C THR A 42 -1.85 -4.32 9.79
N GLU A 43 -2.52 -5.44 9.53
CA GLU A 43 -1.92 -6.78 9.61
C GLU A 43 -1.61 -7.37 8.23
N SER A 44 -2.26 -6.86 7.19
CA SER A 44 -2.07 -7.24 5.79
C SER A 44 -2.34 -6.05 4.89
N ILE A 45 -1.67 -6.00 3.74
CA ILE A 45 -1.84 -4.96 2.72
C ILE A 45 -2.34 -5.66 1.46
N CYS A 46 -3.53 -5.25 0.98
CA CYS A 46 -4.05 -5.74 -0.29
C CYS A 46 -3.31 -5.05 -1.46
N VAL A 47 -2.91 -5.84 -2.45
CA VAL A 47 -2.33 -5.34 -3.71
C VAL A 47 -3.23 -5.79 -4.85
N HIS A 48 -3.73 -4.84 -5.64
CA HIS A 48 -4.66 -5.11 -6.72
C HIS A 48 -3.94 -5.29 -8.06
N GLY A 49 -4.48 -6.17 -8.91
CA GLY A 49 -4.01 -6.44 -10.27
C GLY A 49 -4.76 -5.71 -11.38
N ASP A 50 -5.60 -4.74 -11.05
CA ASP A 50 -6.59 -4.12 -11.95
C ASP A 50 -6.14 -2.82 -12.63
N ARG A 51 -4.95 -2.30 -12.30
CA ARG A 51 -4.34 -1.12 -12.94
C ARG A 51 -3.48 -1.51 -14.14
N PRO A 52 -3.33 -0.61 -15.15
CA PRO A 52 -2.44 -0.85 -16.29
C PRO A 52 -1.00 -1.19 -15.92
N ASN A 53 -0.48 -0.64 -14.80
CA ASN A 53 0.87 -0.86 -14.31
C ASN A 53 0.90 -1.60 -12.94
N ALA A 54 -0.07 -2.48 -12.71
CA ALA A 54 -0.16 -3.22 -11.46
C ALA A 54 1.09 -4.05 -11.12
N PRO A 55 1.78 -4.73 -12.07
CA PRO A 55 3.01 -5.46 -11.77
C PRO A 55 4.15 -4.55 -11.27
N GLU A 56 4.30 -3.36 -11.86
CA GLU A 56 5.31 -2.38 -11.44
C GLU A 56 5.02 -1.88 -10.02
N VAL A 57 3.75 -1.59 -9.72
CA VAL A 57 3.32 -1.18 -8.37
C VAL A 57 3.57 -2.29 -7.35
N ALA A 58 3.19 -3.53 -7.66
CA ALA A 58 3.38 -4.67 -6.76
C ALA A 58 4.86 -4.92 -6.47
N LYS A 59 5.72 -4.81 -7.50
CA LYS A 59 7.17 -4.92 -7.35
C LYS A 59 7.74 -3.83 -6.45
N ALA A 60 7.40 -2.56 -6.70
CA ALA A 60 7.90 -1.44 -5.91
C ALA A 60 7.49 -1.54 -4.43
N VAL A 61 6.23 -1.92 -4.16
CA VAL A 61 5.74 -2.16 -2.78
C VAL A 61 6.56 -3.24 -2.08
N HIS A 62 6.76 -4.39 -2.75
CA HIS A 62 7.53 -5.49 -2.19
C HIS A 62 8.98 -5.06 -1.90
N GLU A 63 9.66 -4.49 -2.90
CA GLU A 63 11.07 -4.07 -2.77
C GLU A 63 11.26 -3.02 -1.68
N ARG A 64 10.37 -2.02 -1.58
CA ARG A 64 10.44 -0.99 -0.54
C ARG A 64 10.24 -1.58 0.85
N LEU A 65 9.24 -2.45 1.06
CA LEU A 65 9.02 -3.08 2.37
C LEU A 65 10.22 -3.92 2.82
N ILE A 66 10.82 -4.69 1.89
CA ILE A 66 12.04 -5.46 2.19
C ILE A 66 13.21 -4.52 2.51
N ALA A 67 13.37 -3.42 1.77
CA ALA A 67 14.44 -2.44 2.02
C ALA A 67 14.31 -1.74 3.38
N GLU A 68 13.08 -1.52 3.85
CA GLU A 68 12.77 -1.00 5.20
C GLU A 68 12.89 -2.07 6.30
N GLY A 69 13.27 -3.31 5.96
CA GLY A 69 13.52 -4.39 6.92
C GLY A 69 12.29 -5.20 7.34
N TYR A 70 11.16 -5.07 6.64
CA TYR A 70 9.98 -5.90 6.90
C TYR A 70 10.13 -7.30 6.31
N VAL A 71 9.52 -8.29 6.98
CA VAL A 71 9.37 -9.65 6.47
C VAL A 71 7.95 -9.81 5.94
N ILE A 72 7.83 -10.20 4.67
CA ILE A 72 6.53 -10.50 4.04
C ILE A 72 6.28 -12.00 4.16
N SER A 73 5.19 -12.37 4.81
CA SER A 73 4.79 -13.76 4.99
C SER A 73 3.27 -13.92 4.88
N SER A 74 2.82 -15.15 4.72
CA SER A 74 1.40 -15.46 4.74
C SER A 74 0.84 -15.22 6.14
N ALA A 75 -0.27 -14.49 6.23
CA ALA A 75 -1.01 -14.32 7.48
C ALA A 75 -1.54 -15.66 8.05
N PHE A 76 -1.62 -16.70 7.21
CA PHE A 76 -2.14 -18.03 7.59
C PHE A 76 -1.06 -19.01 8.05
N THR A 77 0.22 -18.66 7.92
CA THR A 77 1.35 -19.49 8.37
C THR A 77 2.07 -18.88 9.56
N ARG A 78 1.37 -18.03 10.32
CA ARG A 78 1.85 -17.48 11.59
C ARG A 78 1.91 -18.55 12.67
#